data_AF-A0A2S2NB47-F1
#
_entry.id   AF-A0A2S2NB47-F1
#
_cell.length_a   1.000
_cell.length_b   1.000
_cell.length_c   1.000
_cell.angle_alpha   90.00
_cell.angle_beta   90.00
_cell.angle_gamma   90.00
#
_symmetry.space_group_name_H-M   'P 1'
#
loop_
_entity.id
_entity.type
_entity.pdbx_description
1 polymer ?
#
loop_
_entity_poly.entity_id
_entity_poly.type
_entity_poly.pdbx_seq_one_letter_code
_entity_poly.pdbx_strand_id
1 'polypeptide(L)'
;TLQNFRSDDSFFNNLYKETVQSCTLEKISIPEVRKRKVSCLLESKNSSSQIFHETMKQEIKINCFNVALDNMISGLNDRFSQETLGIISSVGNVLQLSPTVENIKLLNKVFTIDMDKLEQEIKLLKGFTDIPCGSSTTTIDQWLD
;
A
#
# COMPACT_ATOMS: atom_id res chain seq x y z
N THR A 1 -12.87 8.61 -0.60
CA THR A 1 -11.73 7.67 -0.60
C THR A 1 -10.85 7.92 -1.81
N LEU A 2 -9.56 7.55 -1.80
CA LEU A 2 -8.61 7.80 -2.91
C LEU A 2 -9.12 7.29 -4.27
N GLN A 3 -9.84 6.16 -4.28
CA GLN A 3 -10.49 5.62 -5.47
C GLN A 3 -11.46 6.61 -6.14
N ASN A 4 -12.08 7.51 -5.37
CA ASN A 4 -13.01 8.50 -5.91
C ASN A 4 -12.30 9.51 -6.83
N PHE A 5 -10.99 9.73 -6.65
CA PHE A 5 -10.20 10.61 -7.54
C PHE A 5 -10.01 10.02 -8.94
N ARG A 6 -10.33 8.73 -9.15
CA ARG A 6 -10.35 8.11 -10.46
C ARG A 6 -11.68 8.31 -11.19
N SER A 7 -12.78 8.34 -10.43
CA SER A 7 -14.14 8.47 -10.96
C SER A 7 -14.59 9.92 -11.10
N ASP A 8 -14.09 10.79 -10.23
CA ASP A 8 -14.40 12.22 -10.23
C ASP A 8 -13.26 13.04 -10.83
N ASP A 9 -13.52 13.58 -12.01
CA ASP A 9 -12.59 14.43 -12.74
C ASP A 9 -12.42 15.82 -12.13
N SER A 10 -13.29 16.24 -11.20
CA SER A 10 -13.27 17.58 -10.61
C SER A 10 -11.92 17.88 -9.95
N PHE A 11 -11.40 16.91 -9.19
CA PHE A 11 -10.13 17.03 -8.48
C PHE A 11 -8.96 17.18 -9.46
N PHE A 12 -8.85 16.27 -10.44
CA PHE A 12 -7.79 16.32 -11.44
C PHE A 12 -7.87 17.60 -12.28
N ASN A 13 -9.08 18.04 -12.64
CA ASN A 13 -9.28 19.26 -13.42
C ASN A 13 -8.78 20.51 -12.68
N ASN A 14 -9.07 20.61 -11.38
CA ASN A 14 -8.60 21.71 -10.54
C ASN A 14 -7.07 21.66 -10.38
N LEU A 15 -6.52 20.49 -10.05
CA LEU A 15 -5.07 20.28 -9.92
C LEU A 15 -4.32 20.65 -11.20
N TYR A 16 -4.81 20.20 -12.35
CA TYR A 16 -4.23 20.52 -13.65
C TYR A 16 -4.27 22.02 -13.92
N LYS A 17 -5.40 22.68 -13.63
CA LYS A 17 -5.56 24.13 -13.81
C LYS A 17 -4.58 24.93 -12.95
N GLU A 18 -4.45 24.60 -11.67
CA GLU A 18 -3.52 25.25 -10.75
C GLU A 18 -2.05 25.04 -11.18
N THR A 19 -1.72 23.85 -11.66
CA THR A 19 -0.38 23.53 -12.17
C THR A 19 -0.07 24.37 -13.42
N VAL A 20 -0.99 24.45 -14.38
CA VAL A 20 -0.83 25.27 -15.59
C VAL A 20 -0.67 26.75 -15.24
N GLN A 21 -1.45 27.26 -14.28
CA GLN A 21 -1.31 28.64 -13.79
C GLN A 21 0.07 28.88 -13.19
N SER A 22 0.56 27.96 -12.36
CA SER A 22 1.90 28.03 -11.77
C SER A 22 3.00 28.01 -12.83
N CYS A 23 2.92 27.13 -13.82
CA CYS A 23 3.86 27.12 -14.95
C CYS A 23 3.84 28.44 -15.72
N THR A 24 2.66 29.04 -15.90
CA THR A 24 2.51 30.32 -16.60
C THR A 24 3.17 31.46 -15.82
N LEU A 25 2.98 31.52 -14.49
CA LEU A 25 3.61 32.50 -13.61
C LEU A 25 5.14 32.41 -13.66
N GLU A 26 5.67 31.19 -13.60
CA GLU A 26 7.11 30.91 -13.62
C GLU A 26 7.72 30.89 -15.04
N LYS A 27 6.93 31.22 -16.08
CA LYS A 27 7.33 31.18 -17.50
C LYS A 27 7.91 29.83 -17.95
N ILE A 28 7.41 28.75 -17.36
CA ILE A 28 7.74 27.37 -17.73
C ILE A 28 6.91 26.97 -18.94
N SER A 29 7.57 26.62 -20.03
CA SER A 29 6.89 26.13 -21.24
C SER A 29 6.26 24.75 -20.99
N ILE A 30 4.96 24.64 -21.22
CA ILE A 30 4.27 23.34 -21.21
C ILE A 30 4.58 22.63 -22.54
N PRO A 31 5.10 21.39 -22.51
CA PRO A 31 5.40 20.67 -23.74
C PRO A 31 4.12 20.30 -24.51
N GLU A 32 4.25 20.17 -25.82
CA GLU A 32 3.20 19.57 -26.65
C GLU A 32 3.21 18.04 -26.53
N VAL A 33 2.04 17.44 -26.77
CA VAL A 33 1.87 15.99 -26.78
C VAL A 33 2.76 15.38 -27.85
N ARG A 34 3.64 14.46 -27.45
CA ARG A 34 4.50 13.76 -28.40
C ARG A 34 3.72 12.63 -29.05
N LYS A 35 3.40 12.77 -30.33
CA LYS A 35 2.92 11.64 -31.16
C LYS A 35 4.06 10.65 -31.38
N ARG A 36 4.21 9.67 -30.49
CA ARG A 36 5.17 8.57 -30.68
C ARG A 36 4.63 7.59 -31.72
N LYS A 37 5.39 7.34 -32.78
CA LYS A 37 5.08 6.29 -33.75
C LYS A 37 5.35 4.94 -33.08
N VAL A 38 4.30 4.17 -32.79
CA VAL A 38 4.44 2.79 -32.32
C VAL A 38 4.74 1.92 -33.53
N SER A 39 5.74 1.04 -33.45
CA SER A 39 6.03 0.08 -34.51
C SER A 39 4.85 -0.88 -34.63
N CYS A 40 4.16 -0.86 -35.76
CA CYS A 40 3.05 -1.74 -36.07
C CYS A 40 3.42 -2.66 -37.24
N LEU A 41 3.01 -3.93 -37.15
CA LEU A 41 3.16 -4.90 -38.24
C LEU A 41 2.40 -4.39 -39.47
N LEU A 42 3.04 -4.41 -40.65
CA LEU A 42 2.50 -3.87 -41.91
C LEU A 42 1.12 -4.45 -42.29
N GLU A 43 0.80 -5.65 -41.82
CA GLU A 43 -0.46 -6.35 -42.11
C GLU A 43 -1.61 -6.01 -41.14
N SER A 44 -1.34 -5.25 -40.07
CA SER A 44 -2.39 -4.79 -39.16
C SER A 44 -3.24 -3.74 -39.85
N LYS A 45 -4.37 -4.16 -40.44
CA LYS A 45 -5.41 -3.27 -41.00
C LYS A 45 -6.06 -2.34 -39.96
N ASN A 46 -5.68 -2.43 -38.68
CA ASN A 46 -6.13 -1.56 -37.60
C ASN A 46 -5.05 -0.51 -37.24
N SER A 47 -4.87 0.45 -38.15
CA SER A 47 -4.10 1.69 -37.91
C SER A 47 -4.70 2.55 -36.77
N SER A 48 -5.91 2.22 -36.32
CA SER A 48 -6.65 2.85 -35.22
C SER A 48 -6.19 2.42 -33.82
N SER A 49 -5.30 1.43 -33.69
CA SER A 49 -4.73 1.03 -32.40
C SER A 49 -3.64 1.97 -31.86
N GLN A 50 -3.30 3.01 -32.61
CA GLN A 50 -2.38 4.04 -32.18
C GLN A 50 -3.10 5.00 -31.24
N ILE A 51 -3.02 4.75 -29.92
CA ILE A 51 -3.55 5.66 -28.90
C ILE A 51 -2.65 6.90 -28.88
N PHE A 52 -3.07 7.94 -29.60
CA PHE A 52 -2.53 9.28 -29.43
C PHE A 52 -3.39 10.02 -28.42
N HIS A 53 -2.77 10.61 -27.41
CA HIS A 53 -3.47 11.58 -26.58
C HIS A 53 -3.72 12.84 -27.41
N GLU A 54 -4.91 13.44 -27.29
CA GLU A 54 -5.23 14.66 -28.04
C GLU A 54 -4.67 15.90 -27.34
N THR A 55 -4.57 15.83 -26.01
CA THR A 55 -4.14 16.96 -25.17
C THR A 55 -3.14 16.52 -24.12
N MET A 56 -2.26 17.45 -23.73
CA MET A 56 -1.29 17.21 -22.65
C MET A 56 -1.99 16.90 -21.32
N LYS A 57 -3.17 17.49 -21.12
CA LYS A 57 -4.07 17.18 -20.01
C LYS A 57 -4.44 15.68 -19.97
N GLN A 58 -4.86 15.12 -21.10
CA GLN A 58 -5.19 13.70 -21.18
C GLN A 58 -3.97 12.80 -21.01
N GLU A 59 -2.83 13.16 -21.62
CA GLU A 59 -1.58 12.42 -21.47
C GLU A 59 -1.14 12.33 -20.01
N ILE A 60 -1.11 13.47 -19.30
CA ILE A 60 -0.73 13.54 -17.89
C ILE A 60 -1.76 12.79 -17.02
N LYS A 61 -3.06 12.91 -17.31
CA LYS A 61 -4.10 12.20 -16.55
C LYS A 61 -3.86 10.70 -16.56
N ILE A 62 -3.67 10.14 -17.75
CA ILE A 62 -3.61 8.69 -17.94
C ILE A 62 -2.25 8.13 -17.51
N ASN A 63 -1.16 8.77 -17.95
CA ASN A 63 0.17 8.19 -17.81
C ASN A 63 0.88 8.57 -16.52
N CYS A 64 0.46 9.65 -15.86
CA CYS A 64 1.10 10.14 -14.64
C CYS A 64 0.13 10.08 -13.46
N PHE A 65 -0.99 10.79 -13.54
CA PHE A 65 -1.90 10.94 -12.40
C PHE A 65 -2.54 9.61 -11.99
N ASN A 66 -3.16 8.90 -12.93
CA ASN A 66 -3.79 7.61 -12.64
C ASN A 66 -2.76 6.57 -12.20
N VAL A 67 -1.58 6.53 -12.82
CA VAL A 67 -0.50 5.63 -12.43
C VAL A 67 -0.02 5.91 -11.01
N ALA A 68 0.19 7.18 -10.66
CA ALA A 68 0.55 7.56 -9.30
C ALA A 68 -0.55 7.20 -8.30
N LEU A 69 -1.81 7.43 -8.65
CA LEU A 69 -2.97 7.08 -7.82
C LEU A 69 -3.04 5.57 -7.58
N ASP A 70 -2.87 4.76 -8.62
CA ASP A 70 -2.88 3.30 -8.54
C ASP A 70 -1.74 2.78 -7.67
N ASN A 71 -0.53 3.33 -7.83
CA ASN A 71 0.61 3.00 -6.99
C ASN A 71 0.36 3.38 -5.51
N MET A 72 -0.25 4.53 -5.24
CA MET A 72 -0.60 4.94 -3.88
C MET A 72 -1.65 4.01 -3.27
N ILE A 73 -2.70 3.68 -4.00
CA ILE A 73 -3.77 2.79 -3.54
C ILE A 73 -3.21 1.40 -3.26
N SER A 74 -2.44 0.83 -4.20
CA SER A 74 -1.80 -0.48 -4.03
C SER A 74 -0.85 -0.45 -2.84
N GLY A 75 0.05 0.53 -2.77
CA GLY A 75 1.03 0.62 -1.69
C GLY A 75 0.40 0.77 -0.31
N LEU A 76 -0.70 1.53 -0.19
CA LEU A 76 -1.47 1.61 1.06
C LEU A 76 -2.10 0.26 1.42
N ASN A 77 -2.70 -0.42 0.44
CA ASN A 77 -3.32 -1.72 0.65
C ASN A 77 -2.30 -2.80 1.04
N ASP A 78 -1.15 -2.81 0.36
CA ASP A 78 -0.05 -3.73 0.64
C ASP A 78 0.52 -3.47 2.04
N ARG A 79 0.76 -2.21 2.40
CA ARG A 79 1.24 -1.84 3.73
C ARG A 79 0.24 -2.22 4.81
N PHE A 80 -1.05 -1.91 4.62
CA PHE A 80 -2.09 -2.26 5.58
C PHE A 80 -2.18 -3.78 5.76
N SER A 81 -2.12 -4.53 4.67
CA SER A 81 -2.14 -6.00 4.69
C SER A 81 -0.91 -6.56 5.41
N GLN A 82 0.28 -6.05 5.10
CA GLN A 82 1.54 -6.48 5.73
C GLN A 82 1.59 -6.15 7.22
N GLU A 83 1.21 -4.94 7.62
CA GLU A 83 1.19 -4.53 9.03
C GLU A 83 0.14 -5.35 9.80
N THR A 84 -1.07 -5.53 9.26
CA THR A 84 -2.14 -6.32 9.91
C THR A 84 -1.76 -7.79 10.05
N LEU A 85 -1.30 -8.44 8.97
CA LEU A 85 -0.84 -9.83 9.01
C LEU A 85 0.38 -10.00 9.92
N GLY A 86 1.29 -9.03 9.91
CA GLY A 86 2.46 -9.01 10.79
C GLY A 86 2.06 -8.95 12.27
N ILE A 87 1.06 -8.13 12.62
CA ILE A 87 0.52 -8.07 13.99
C ILE A 87 -0.13 -9.39 14.37
N ILE A 88 -1.03 -9.93 13.52
CA ILE A 88 -1.71 -11.21 13.77
C ILE A 88 -0.69 -12.34 13.99
N SER A 89 0.32 -12.43 13.12
CA SER A 89 1.38 -13.42 13.25
C SER A 89 2.22 -13.20 14.53
N SER A 90 2.51 -11.96 14.90
CA SER A 90 3.25 -11.65 16.11
C SER A 90 2.49 -12.06 17.37
N VAL A 91 1.18 -11.77 17.44
CA VAL A 91 0.30 -12.23 18.53
C VAL A 91 0.24 -13.76 18.55
N GLY A 92 0.07 -14.40 17.40
CA GLY A 92 0.09 -15.86 17.30
C GLY A 92 1.39 -16.48 17.83
N ASN A 93 2.53 -15.87 17.55
CA ASN A 93 3.82 -16.34 18.06
C ASN A 93 3.96 -16.10 19.58
N VAL A 94 3.37 -15.03 20.12
CA VAL A 94 3.29 -14.81 21.58
C VAL A 94 2.46 -15.91 22.26
N LEU A 95 1.31 -16.29 21.70
CA LEU A 95 0.48 -17.39 22.22
C LEU A 95 1.17 -18.76 22.16
N GLN A 96 2.07 -18.95 21.19
CA GLN A 96 2.95 -20.12 21.10
C GLN A 96 4.19 -20.00 22.00
N LEU A 97 4.28 -18.92 22.79
CA LEU A 97 5.43 -18.56 23.62
C LEU A 97 6.74 -18.44 22.82
N SER A 98 6.71 -18.25 21.51
CA SER A 98 7.89 -18.27 20.63
C SER A 98 8.04 -17.03 19.74
N PRO A 99 7.76 -15.79 20.22
CA PRO A 99 7.95 -14.62 19.37
C PRO A 99 9.43 -14.38 19.07
N THR A 100 9.69 -13.87 17.86
CA THR A 100 11.01 -13.33 17.50
C THR A 100 11.18 -11.91 18.05
N VAL A 101 12.41 -11.40 18.02
CA VAL A 101 12.70 -10.00 18.40
C VAL A 101 11.92 -9.01 17.53
N GLU A 102 11.73 -9.33 16.25
CA GLU A 102 10.96 -8.53 15.31
C GLU A 102 9.46 -8.51 15.68
N ASN A 103 8.91 -9.65 16.14
CA ASN A 103 7.54 -9.70 16.64
C ASN A 103 7.38 -8.76 17.84
N ILE A 104 8.30 -8.83 18.81
CA ILE A 104 8.25 -8.00 20.02
C ILE A 104 8.39 -6.52 19.69
N LYS A 105 9.32 -6.15 18.79
CA LYS A 105 9.48 -4.77 18.30
C LYS A 105 8.22 -4.26 17.61
N LEU A 106 7.57 -5.10 16.79
CA LEU A 106 6.33 -4.72 16.12
C LEU A 106 5.19 -4.50 17.13
N LEU A 107 5.03 -5.40 18.10
CA LEU A 107 4.04 -5.28 19.16
C LEU A 107 4.29 -4.06 20.05
N ASN A 108 5.55 -3.76 20.39
CA ASN A 108 5.92 -2.53 21.07
C ASN A 108 5.54 -1.29 20.26
N LYS A 109 5.87 -1.27 18.96
CA LYS A 109 5.56 -0.13 18.09
C LYS A 109 4.06 0.13 18.00
N VAL A 110 3.24 -0.92 17.95
CA VAL A 110 1.80 -0.81 17.69
C VAL A 110 1.00 -0.60 19.00
N PHE A 111 1.33 -1.35 20.06
CA PHE A 111 0.57 -1.36 21.31
C PHE A 111 1.29 -0.68 22.46
N THR A 112 2.50 -0.17 22.26
CA THR A 112 3.34 0.44 23.30
C THR A 112 3.65 -0.55 24.44
N ILE A 113 3.76 -1.84 24.12
CA ILE A 113 4.10 -2.89 25.08
C ILE A 113 5.57 -2.78 25.50
N ASP A 114 5.86 -2.89 26.79
CA ASP A 114 7.22 -2.96 27.32
C ASP A 114 7.90 -4.27 26.86
N MET A 115 8.95 -4.14 26.06
CA MET A 115 9.63 -5.28 25.44
C MET A 115 10.29 -6.18 26.48
N ASP A 116 10.94 -5.60 27.49
CA ASP A 116 11.68 -6.36 28.50
C ASP A 116 10.71 -7.14 29.38
N LYS A 117 9.58 -6.53 29.75
CA LYS A 117 8.52 -7.21 30.51
C LYS A 117 7.91 -8.35 29.72
N LEU A 118 7.58 -8.13 28.45
CA LEU A 118 6.99 -9.18 27.60
C LEU A 118 7.95 -10.37 27.44
N GLU A 119 9.24 -10.12 27.22
CA GLU A 119 10.23 -11.20 27.13
C GLU A 119 10.36 -11.98 28.44
N GLN A 120 10.32 -11.30 29.58
CA GLN A 120 10.40 -11.93 30.89
C GLN A 120 9.16 -12.76 31.18
N GLU A 121 7.96 -12.23 30.92
CA GLU A 121 6.70 -12.96 31.07
C GLU A 121 6.70 -14.23 30.22
N ILE A 122 7.10 -14.15 28.95
CA ILE A 122 7.17 -15.33 28.08
C ILE A 122 8.18 -16.36 28.60
N LYS A 123 9.35 -15.92 29.10
CA LYS A 123 10.33 -16.83 29.72
C LYS A 123 9.76 -17.51 30.97
N LEU A 124 9.03 -16.77 31.81
CA LEU A 124 8.37 -17.33 32.99
C LEU A 124 7.30 -18.35 32.59
N LEU A 125 6.43 -18.01 31.63
CA LEU A 125 5.37 -18.88 31.14
C LEU A 125 5.92 -20.21 30.58
N LYS A 126 7.05 -20.17 29.85
CA LYS A 126 7.72 -21.40 29.39
C LYS A 126 8.18 -22.34 30.49
N GLY A 127 8.38 -21.83 31.72
CA GLY A 127 8.79 -22.63 32.86
C GLY A 127 7.68 -23.49 33.46
N PHE A 128 6.41 -23.24 33.10
CA PHE A 128 5.26 -23.99 33.58
C PHE A 128 4.91 -25.13 32.62
N THR A 129 4.48 -26.28 33.17
CA THR A 129 4.15 -27.47 32.39
C THR A 129 2.72 -27.48 31.84
N ASP A 130 1.80 -26.74 32.46
CA ASP A 130 0.36 -26.73 32.15
C ASP A 130 -0.10 -25.46 31.43
N ILE A 131 0.78 -24.80 30.68
CA ILE A 131 0.41 -23.60 29.93
C ILE A 131 -0.03 -23.95 28.52
N PRO A 132 -1.18 -23.44 28.06
CA PRO A 132 -1.62 -23.62 26.69
C PRO A 132 -0.55 -23.11 25.71
N CYS A 133 -0.12 -23.97 24.79
CA CYS A 133 0.94 -23.63 23.84
C CYS A 133 0.64 -24.26 22.49
N GLY A 134 0.50 -23.42 21.45
CA GLY A 134 0.08 -23.87 20.12
C GLY A 134 -0.78 -22.86 19.38
N SER A 135 -1.15 -23.21 18.14
CA SER A 135 -1.91 -22.34 17.22
C SER A 135 -3.31 -22.88 16.89
N SER A 136 -3.77 -23.91 17.62
CA SER A 136 -5.08 -24.51 17.37
C SER A 136 -6.19 -23.69 18.04
N THR A 137 -7.41 -23.73 17.51
CA THR A 137 -8.57 -23.08 18.14
C THR A 137 -8.74 -23.54 19.58
N THR A 138 -8.59 -24.84 19.85
CA THR A 138 -8.66 -25.41 21.20
C THR A 138 -7.62 -24.82 22.15
N THR A 139 -6.40 -24.57 21.67
CA THR A 139 -5.36 -23.91 22.48
C THR A 139 -5.69 -22.46 22.77
N ILE A 140 -6.31 -21.77 21.81
CA ILE A 140 -6.76 -20.39 21.99
C ILE A 140 -7.91 -20.34 23.00
N ASP A 141 -8.87 -21.26 22.91
CA ASP A 141 -9.98 -21.35 23.87
C ASP A 141 -9.45 -21.58 25.30
N GLN A 142 -8.44 -22.43 25.47
CA GLN A 142 -7.76 -22.63 26.76
C GLN A 142 -7.06 -21.38 27.31
N TRP A 143 -6.64 -20.45 26.45
CA TRP A 143 -6.10 -19.15 26.88
C TRP A 143 -7.20 -18.16 27.30
N LEU A 144 -8.45 -18.39 26.88
CA LEU A 144 -9.59 -17.50 27.09
C LEU A 144 -10.52 -17.94 28.24
N ASP A 145 -10.48 -19.23 28.61
CA ASP A 145 -11.16 -19.81 29.78
C ASP A 145 -10.48 -19.42 31.11
#